data_AF-A0A9D8DMG2-F1
#
_entry.id   AF-A0A9D8DMG2-F1
#
_cell.length_a   1.000
_cell.length_b   1.000
_cell.length_c   1.000
_cell.angle_alpha   90.00
_cell.angle_beta   90.00
_cell.angle_gamma   90.00
#
_symmetry.space_group_name_H-M   'P 1'
#
loop_
_entity.id
_entity.type
_entity.pdbx_description
1 polymer ?
#
loop_
_entity_poly.entity_id
_entity_poly.type
_entity_poly.pdbx_seq_one_letter_code
_entity_poly.pdbx_strand_id
1 'polypeptide(L)'
;MIDLRRDGDVFVLTLADGENRWTTTFTRAFDAALDEVENTPGEIALVTASADPKFFSNGLDLDWILSKGDHPGGDRKVFAAEAMALFARVMTFPVPTVCALGGHAFGAGFMVALCHDARIMRADRGFLCANEIEIGMAIPEPELALFRHKMSLPDFHRTVLLAKRWTAPEAVHAGFVDAAVPVEEVLPAAIDHARRLAPLARNRAVFSWMKEHVYGEENAINRVEGPAHLLRNPDRYPEGPGFGSH
;
A
#
# COMPACT_ATOMS: atom_id res chain seq x y z
N MET A 1 -17.46 -0.79 1.33
CA MET A 1 -16.15 -0.54 0.69
C MET A 1 -15.08 -0.25 1.72
N ILE A 2 -15.16 0.81 2.53
CA ILE A 2 -14.21 1.10 3.63
C ILE A 2 -14.99 1.28 4.94
N ASP A 3 -14.53 0.65 6.01
CA ASP A 3 -15.01 0.86 7.37
C ASP A 3 -13.87 1.40 8.24
N LEU A 4 -14.11 2.48 8.98
CA LEU A 4 -13.12 3.07 9.89
C LEU A 4 -13.67 3.03 11.30
N ARG A 5 -12.94 2.36 12.20
CA ARG A 5 -13.26 2.33 13.63
C ARG A 5 -12.05 2.75 14.45
N ARG A 6 -12.31 3.22 15.67
CA ARG A 6 -11.27 3.56 16.64
C ARG A 6 -11.28 2.60 17.83
N ASP A 7 -10.09 2.15 18.21
CA ASP A 7 -9.81 1.28 19.36
C ASP A 7 -8.75 1.96 20.23
N GLY A 8 -9.22 2.81 21.16
CA GLY A 8 -8.36 3.65 21.97
C GLY A 8 -7.57 4.65 21.13
N ASP A 9 -6.27 4.45 21.04
CA ASP A 9 -5.30 5.24 20.28
C ASP A 9 -5.07 4.73 18.85
N VAL A 10 -5.67 3.60 18.46
CA VAL A 10 -5.48 3.01 17.14
C VAL A 10 -6.74 3.15 16.30
N PHE A 11 -6.62 3.72 15.11
CA PHE A 11 -7.62 3.64 14.06
C PHE A 11 -7.44 2.34 13.27
N VAL A 12 -8.52 1.64 12.97
CA VAL A 12 -8.54 0.43 12.13
C VAL A 12 -9.41 0.71 10.91
N LEU A 13 -8.75 0.87 9.76
CA LEU A 13 -9.36 1.03 8.45
C LEU A 13 -9.47 -0.34 7.78
N THR A 14 -10.69 -0.84 7.64
CA THR A 14 -10.99 -2.15 7.08
C THR A 14 -11.44 -2.02 5.62
N LEU A 15 -10.72 -2.68 4.72
CA LEU A 15 -11.11 -2.87 3.33
C LEU A 15 -12.22 -3.93 3.26
N ALA A 16 -13.42 -3.51 2.84
CA ALA A 16 -14.64 -4.30 2.88
C ALA A 16 -15.40 -4.17 1.55
N ASP A 17 -14.74 -4.53 0.46
CA ASP A 17 -15.26 -4.46 -0.91
C ASP A 17 -14.96 -5.75 -1.71
N GLY A 18 -15.42 -6.89 -1.18
CA GLY A 18 -15.12 -8.20 -1.77
C GLY A 18 -13.61 -8.47 -1.80
N GLU A 19 -13.04 -8.68 -2.99
CA GLU A 19 -11.60 -8.89 -3.15
C GLU A 19 -10.75 -7.61 -3.00
N ASN A 20 -11.36 -6.48 -2.63
CA ASN A 20 -10.74 -5.16 -2.46
C ASN A 20 -9.91 -4.76 -3.68
N ARG A 21 -10.56 -4.81 -4.86
CA ARG A 21 -9.94 -4.44 -6.12
C ARG A 21 -9.92 -2.92 -6.28
N TRP A 22 -8.82 -2.43 -6.84
CA TRP A 22 -8.57 -1.01 -6.99
C TRP A 22 -9.34 -0.45 -8.17
N THR A 23 -10.17 0.54 -7.86
CA THR A 23 -10.91 1.37 -8.79
C THR A 23 -10.82 2.82 -8.35
N THR A 24 -11.18 3.78 -9.19
CA THR A 24 -11.23 5.20 -8.79
C THR A 24 -12.16 5.41 -7.59
N THR A 25 -13.30 4.73 -7.57
CA THR A 25 -14.23 4.77 -6.43
C THR A 25 -13.58 4.23 -5.15
N PHE A 26 -12.86 3.10 -5.24
CA PHE A 26 -12.16 2.50 -4.10
C PHE A 26 -11.03 3.39 -3.57
N THR A 27 -10.21 3.93 -4.47
CA THR A 27 -9.13 4.86 -4.12
C THR A 27 -9.66 6.05 -3.34
N ARG A 28 -10.72 6.70 -3.83
CA ARG A 28 -11.32 7.87 -3.16
C ARG A 28 -11.95 7.52 -1.81
N ALA A 29 -12.59 6.36 -1.69
CA ALA A 29 -13.15 5.91 -0.42
C ALA A 29 -12.06 5.67 0.64
N PHE A 30 -10.92 5.09 0.24
CA PHE A 30 -9.77 4.92 1.11
C PHE A 30 -9.20 6.29 1.52
N ASP A 31 -8.95 7.17 0.54
CA ASP A 31 -8.36 8.49 0.77
C ASP A 31 -9.23 9.34 1.72
N ALA A 32 -10.55 9.36 1.52
CA ALA A 32 -11.46 10.08 2.40
C ALA A 32 -11.44 9.56 3.85
N ALA A 33 -11.25 8.25 4.07
CA ALA A 33 -11.13 7.69 5.41
C ALA A 33 -9.83 8.13 6.12
N LEU A 34 -8.78 8.47 5.38
CA LEU A 34 -7.54 8.98 5.97
C LEU A 34 -7.70 10.39 6.56
N ASP A 35 -8.67 11.18 6.06
CA ASP A 35 -8.91 12.54 6.54
C ASP A 35 -9.29 12.55 8.03
N GLU A 36 -10.09 11.60 8.50
CA GLU A 36 -10.49 11.51 9.91
C GLU A 36 -9.28 11.23 10.81
N VAL A 37 -8.41 10.31 10.39
CA VAL A 37 -7.20 9.94 11.14
C VAL A 37 -6.21 11.11 11.15
N GLU A 38 -6.02 11.77 10.01
CA GLU A 38 -5.10 12.90 9.89
C GLU A 38 -5.56 14.09 10.74
N ASN A 39 -6.86 14.38 10.75
CA ASN A 39 -7.41 15.50 11.54
C ASN A 39 -7.56 15.18 13.04
N THR A 40 -7.41 13.93 13.46
CA THR A 40 -7.49 13.57 14.88
C THR A 40 -6.18 13.94 15.61
N PRO A 41 -6.23 14.77 16.66
CA PRO A 41 -5.06 15.09 17.46
C PRO A 41 -4.73 13.96 18.44
N GLY A 42 -3.47 13.93 18.87
CA GLY A 42 -2.98 13.05 19.93
C GLY A 42 -2.02 11.97 19.43
N GLU A 43 -1.65 11.09 20.36
CA GLU A 43 -0.79 9.94 20.10
C GLU A 43 -1.65 8.83 19.51
N ILE A 44 -1.79 8.85 18.19
CA ILE A 44 -2.60 7.88 17.45
C ILE A 44 -1.77 7.13 16.41
N ALA A 45 -2.27 5.99 15.97
CA ALA A 45 -1.72 5.22 14.86
C ALA A 45 -2.85 4.65 13.98
N LEU A 46 -2.50 4.25 12.76
CA LEU A 46 -3.40 3.64 11.80
C LEU A 46 -3.03 2.18 11.57
N VAL A 47 -4.02 1.30 11.58
CA VAL A 47 -3.95 -0.07 11.05
C VAL A 47 -4.84 -0.16 9.82
N THR A 48 -4.34 -0.73 8.73
CA THR A 48 -5.18 -1.17 7.60
C THR A 48 -5.35 -2.68 7.63
N ALA A 49 -6.56 -3.16 7.40
CA ALA A 49 -6.90 -4.59 7.40
C ALA A 49 -7.94 -4.90 6.32
N SER A 50 -8.24 -6.18 6.09
CA SER A 50 -9.31 -6.60 5.17
C SER A 50 -10.38 -7.39 5.91
N ALA A 51 -11.63 -7.22 5.49
CA ALA A 51 -12.76 -8.05 5.89
C ALA A 51 -12.83 -9.37 5.11
N ASP A 52 -12.15 -9.48 3.96
CA ASP A 52 -12.12 -10.69 3.16
C ASP A 52 -11.06 -11.68 3.69
N PRO A 53 -11.42 -12.96 3.92
CA PRO A 53 -10.52 -13.93 4.54
C PRO A 53 -9.44 -14.48 3.59
N LYS A 54 -9.56 -14.22 2.28
CA LYS A 54 -8.65 -14.70 1.24
C LYS A 54 -7.75 -13.58 0.72
N PHE A 55 -8.26 -12.37 0.61
CA PHE A 55 -7.55 -11.23 0.04
C PHE A 55 -7.42 -10.10 1.06
N PHE A 56 -6.20 -9.62 1.25
CA PHE A 56 -6.04 -8.23 1.68
C PHE A 56 -6.50 -7.31 0.54
N SER A 57 -5.95 -7.51 -0.67
CA SER A 57 -6.41 -6.86 -1.89
C SER A 57 -5.92 -7.61 -3.13
N ASN A 58 -6.80 -7.78 -4.11
CA ASN A 58 -6.48 -8.44 -5.38
C ASN A 58 -6.06 -7.46 -6.49
N GLY A 59 -5.49 -6.31 -6.13
CA GLY A 59 -4.89 -5.39 -7.08
C GLY A 59 -5.91 -4.63 -7.95
N LEU A 60 -5.49 -4.21 -9.15
CA LEU A 60 -6.34 -3.48 -10.09
C LEU A 60 -7.57 -4.29 -10.49
N ASP A 61 -8.74 -3.65 -10.52
CA ASP A 61 -9.93 -4.26 -11.10
C ASP A 61 -9.82 -4.32 -12.62
N LEU A 62 -9.50 -5.52 -13.14
CA LEU A 62 -9.31 -5.76 -14.56
C LEU A 62 -10.61 -5.67 -15.37
N ASP A 63 -11.74 -6.08 -14.78
CA ASP A 63 -13.05 -6.01 -15.43
C ASP A 63 -13.47 -4.54 -15.60
N TRP A 64 -13.21 -3.74 -14.58
CA TRP A 64 -13.41 -2.30 -14.63
C TRP A 64 -12.47 -1.64 -15.64
N ILE A 65 -11.15 -1.83 -15.56
CA ILE A 65 -10.21 -1.06 -16.40
C ILE A 65 -10.35 -1.39 -17.89
N LEU A 66 -10.75 -2.62 -18.24
CA LEU A 66 -10.94 -3.07 -19.62
C LEU A 66 -12.36 -2.83 -20.17
N SER A 67 -13.34 -2.54 -19.31
CA SER A 67 -14.72 -2.35 -19.77
C SER A 67 -14.90 -1.06 -20.59
N LYS A 68 -15.82 -1.12 -21.55
CA LYS A 68 -16.18 0.00 -22.41
C LYS A 68 -17.43 0.68 -21.86
N GLY A 69 -17.34 1.98 -21.57
CA GLY A 69 -18.45 2.79 -21.06
C GLY A 69 -18.52 2.89 -19.53
N ASP A 70 -19.70 3.21 -19.03
CA ASP A 70 -19.95 3.47 -17.62
C ASP A 70 -19.77 2.20 -16.79
N HIS A 71 -19.15 2.35 -15.62
CA HIS A 71 -18.90 1.26 -14.68
C HIS A 71 -18.87 1.81 -13.26
N PRO A 72 -19.36 1.08 -12.23
CA PRO A 72 -19.39 1.56 -10.84
C PRO A 72 -17.99 1.87 -10.25
N GLY A 73 -16.92 1.36 -10.86
CA GLY A 73 -15.54 1.65 -10.48
C GLY A 73 -15.08 3.10 -10.73
N GLY A 74 -15.88 3.91 -11.43
CA GLY A 74 -15.60 5.33 -11.64
C GLY A 74 -14.73 5.63 -12.87
N ASP A 75 -14.24 6.87 -12.96
CA ASP A 75 -13.50 7.36 -14.12
C ASP A 75 -12.08 6.79 -14.18
N ARG A 76 -11.80 6.02 -15.24
CA ARG A 76 -10.52 5.36 -15.49
C ARG A 76 -9.39 6.35 -15.81
N LYS A 77 -9.71 7.54 -16.36
CA LYS A 77 -8.70 8.50 -16.81
C LYS A 77 -7.90 9.10 -15.66
N VAL A 78 -8.54 9.26 -14.51
CA VAL A 78 -7.92 9.86 -13.31
C VAL A 78 -7.33 8.81 -12.37
N PHE A 79 -7.64 7.53 -12.59
CA PHE A 79 -7.32 6.45 -11.65
C PHE A 79 -5.84 6.38 -11.28
N ALA A 80 -4.95 6.34 -12.28
CA ALA A 80 -3.53 6.16 -12.05
C ALA A 80 -2.98 7.31 -11.19
N ALA A 81 -3.32 8.56 -11.54
CA ALA A 81 -2.90 9.73 -10.78
C ALA A 81 -3.43 9.72 -9.34
N GLU A 82 -4.72 9.39 -9.14
CA GLU A 82 -5.32 9.35 -7.80
C GLU A 82 -4.78 8.19 -6.94
N ALA A 83 -4.59 7.01 -7.53
CA ALA A 83 -4.04 5.85 -6.81
C ALA A 83 -2.60 6.11 -6.36
N MET A 84 -1.78 6.68 -7.26
CA MET A 84 -0.41 7.04 -6.92
C MET A 84 -0.36 8.15 -5.86
N ALA A 85 -1.21 9.17 -5.96
CA ALA A 85 -1.31 10.22 -4.93
C ALA A 85 -1.67 9.63 -3.55
N LEU A 86 -2.61 8.67 -3.49
CA LEU A 86 -2.95 7.97 -2.25
C LEU A 86 -1.76 7.15 -1.72
N PHE A 87 -1.05 6.42 -2.56
CA PHE A 87 0.14 5.66 -2.15
C PHE A 87 1.22 6.57 -1.56
N ALA A 88 1.46 7.73 -2.19
CA ALA A 88 2.36 8.74 -1.64
C ALA A 88 1.87 9.24 -0.27
N ARG A 89 0.57 9.52 -0.13
CA ARG A 89 -0.04 9.97 1.12
C ARG A 89 0.15 8.96 2.25
N VAL A 90 -0.07 7.67 2.00
CA VAL A 90 0.16 6.60 3.00
C VAL A 90 1.64 6.53 3.39
N MET A 91 2.54 6.66 2.41
CA MET A 91 3.99 6.58 2.62
C MET A 91 4.55 7.71 3.49
N THR A 92 3.97 8.90 3.38
CA THR A 92 4.38 10.09 4.14
C THR A 92 3.39 10.48 5.23
N PHE A 93 2.48 9.56 5.58
CA PHE A 93 1.38 9.83 6.49
C PHE A 93 1.91 10.31 7.86
N PRO A 94 1.28 11.34 8.47
CA PRO A 94 1.85 12.03 9.63
C PRO A 94 1.78 11.25 10.94
N VAL A 95 1.19 10.06 10.93
CA VAL A 95 1.14 9.15 12.08
C VAL A 95 1.63 7.76 11.66
N PRO A 96 2.08 6.91 12.61
CA PRO A 96 2.51 5.55 12.28
C PRO A 96 1.42 4.73 11.61
N THR A 97 1.78 3.97 10.57
CA THR A 97 0.85 3.12 9.82
C THR A 97 1.32 1.66 9.82
N VAL A 98 0.41 0.73 10.12
CA VAL A 98 0.67 -0.72 10.14
C VAL A 98 -0.33 -1.43 9.22
N CYS A 99 0.15 -2.34 8.37
CA CYS A 99 -0.70 -3.14 7.48
C CYS A 99 -0.88 -4.56 8.03
N ALA A 100 -2.13 -4.98 8.23
CA ALA A 100 -2.54 -6.29 8.70
C ALA A 100 -2.94 -7.18 7.52
N LEU A 101 -2.01 -8.05 7.08
CA LEU A 101 -2.11 -8.88 5.88
C LEU A 101 -2.68 -10.27 6.21
N GLY A 102 -4.02 -10.34 6.32
CA GLY A 102 -4.78 -11.58 6.55
C GLY A 102 -5.02 -12.44 5.30
N GLY A 103 -4.58 -12.00 4.13
CA GLY A 103 -4.80 -12.68 2.85
C GLY A 103 -3.78 -12.28 1.78
N HIS A 104 -4.04 -12.65 0.53
CA HIS A 104 -3.21 -12.24 -0.62
C HIS A 104 -3.23 -10.72 -0.82
N ALA A 105 -2.07 -10.14 -1.14
CA ALA A 105 -1.96 -8.77 -1.60
C ALA A 105 -1.25 -8.77 -2.95
N PHE A 106 -1.98 -8.52 -4.03
CA PHE A 106 -1.47 -8.55 -5.40
C PHE A 106 -1.49 -7.17 -6.05
N GLY A 107 -0.50 -6.91 -6.90
CA GLY A 107 -0.28 -5.66 -7.61
C GLY A 107 -0.44 -4.43 -6.71
N ALA A 108 -1.40 -3.54 -7.03
CA ALA A 108 -1.75 -2.38 -6.21
C ALA A 108 -2.00 -2.70 -4.72
N GLY A 109 -2.53 -3.88 -4.40
CA GLY A 109 -2.69 -4.36 -3.03
C GLY A 109 -1.37 -4.61 -2.30
N PHE A 110 -0.35 -5.11 -3.02
CA PHE A 110 0.99 -5.24 -2.47
C PHE A 110 1.67 -3.86 -2.33
N MET A 111 1.51 -3.00 -3.33
CA MET A 111 2.10 -1.65 -3.33
C MET A 111 1.59 -0.82 -2.14
N VAL A 112 0.28 -0.79 -1.88
CA VAL A 112 -0.27 -0.06 -0.72
C VAL A 112 0.24 -0.66 0.61
N ALA A 113 0.42 -1.97 0.70
CA ALA A 113 0.97 -2.61 1.88
C ALA A 113 2.43 -2.18 2.15
N LEU A 114 3.24 -2.08 1.09
CA LEU A 114 4.62 -1.56 1.16
C LEU A 114 4.68 -0.08 1.53
N CYS A 115 3.65 0.71 1.23
CA CYS A 115 3.59 2.12 1.61
C CYS A 115 3.52 2.32 3.13
N HIS A 116 3.02 1.34 3.89
CA HIS A 116 2.92 1.44 5.35
C HIS A 116 4.31 1.45 6.02
N ASP A 117 4.36 1.83 7.30
CA ASP A 117 5.61 1.77 8.08
C ASP A 117 5.96 0.32 8.40
N ALA A 118 4.99 -0.45 8.91
CA ALA A 118 5.14 -1.86 9.26
C ALA A 118 4.06 -2.75 8.64
N ARG A 119 4.34 -4.05 8.52
CA ARG A 119 3.44 -5.08 8.00
C ARG A 119 3.48 -6.32 8.88
N ILE A 120 2.30 -6.82 9.26
CA ILE A 120 2.12 -8.09 9.95
C ILE A 120 1.35 -9.01 9.01
N MET A 121 1.88 -10.19 8.72
CA MET A 121 1.30 -11.11 7.74
C MET A 121 0.94 -12.44 8.39
N ARG A 122 -0.14 -13.08 7.91
CA ARG A 122 -0.45 -14.45 8.32
C ARG A 122 0.66 -15.42 7.86
N ALA A 123 1.01 -16.38 8.71
CA ALA A 123 2.17 -17.25 8.49
C ALA A 123 1.90 -18.43 7.54
N ASP A 124 0.65 -18.89 7.49
CA ASP A 124 0.28 -20.19 6.91
C ASP A 124 -0.06 -20.13 5.41
N ARG A 125 -0.62 -19.00 4.93
CA ARG A 125 -1.16 -18.82 3.58
C ARG A 125 -1.07 -17.36 3.13
N GLY A 126 -1.41 -17.09 1.88
CA GLY A 126 -1.33 -15.74 1.32
C GLY A 126 0.02 -15.48 0.66
N PHE A 127 0.00 -14.57 -0.31
CA PHE A 127 1.16 -14.18 -1.08
C PHE A 127 1.17 -12.67 -1.24
N LEU A 128 2.36 -12.08 -1.20
CA LEU A 128 2.63 -10.75 -1.71
C LEU A 128 3.24 -10.90 -3.10
N CYS A 129 2.65 -10.27 -4.13
CA CYS A 129 3.10 -10.46 -5.51
C CYS A 129 2.84 -9.22 -6.37
N ALA A 130 3.86 -8.78 -7.11
CA ALA A 130 3.72 -7.88 -8.24
C ALA A 130 3.60 -8.77 -9.50
N ASN A 131 2.37 -9.09 -9.90
CA ASN A 131 2.08 -10.05 -10.98
C ASN A 131 1.82 -9.38 -12.34
N GLU A 132 2.11 -8.08 -12.47
CA GLU A 132 1.81 -7.26 -13.65
C GLU A 132 2.43 -7.86 -14.93
N ILE A 133 3.68 -8.33 -14.85
CA ILE A 133 4.36 -8.96 -15.98
C ILE A 133 3.68 -10.26 -16.45
N GLU A 134 3.08 -11.04 -15.53
CA GLU A 134 2.38 -12.29 -15.87
C GLU A 134 1.07 -12.02 -16.62
N ILE A 135 0.45 -10.86 -16.39
CA ILE A 135 -0.80 -10.46 -17.04
C ILE A 135 -0.59 -9.54 -18.25
N GLY A 136 0.65 -9.14 -18.55
CA GLY A 136 0.98 -8.27 -19.69
C GLY A 136 0.82 -6.78 -19.39
N MET A 137 0.91 -6.37 -18.13
CA MET A 137 0.87 -4.98 -17.70
C MET A 137 2.28 -4.48 -17.33
N ALA A 138 2.60 -3.24 -17.73
CA ALA A 138 3.82 -2.58 -17.30
C ALA A 138 3.63 -1.90 -15.94
N ILE A 139 4.63 -2.01 -15.06
CA ILE A 139 4.68 -1.26 -13.79
C ILE A 139 5.29 0.13 -14.10
N PRO A 140 4.57 1.24 -13.87
CA PRO A 140 5.10 2.60 -14.08
C PRO A 140 6.29 2.93 -13.18
N GLU A 141 7.14 3.87 -13.61
CA GLU A 141 8.35 4.27 -12.85
C GLU A 141 8.06 4.70 -11.39
N PRO A 142 6.98 5.44 -11.08
CA PRO A 142 6.64 5.76 -9.68
C PRO A 142 6.47 4.53 -8.77
N GLU A 143 5.86 3.47 -9.28
CA GLU A 143 5.65 2.22 -8.54
C GLU A 143 6.96 1.41 -8.46
N LEU A 144 7.77 1.41 -9.52
CA LEU A 144 9.11 0.80 -9.50
C LEU A 144 10.00 1.45 -8.43
N ALA A 145 9.94 2.78 -8.28
CA ALA A 145 10.67 3.49 -7.24
C ALA A 145 10.22 3.11 -5.83
N LEU A 146 8.92 2.87 -5.62
CA LEU A 146 8.40 2.33 -4.36
C LEU A 146 9.05 0.98 -4.03
N PHE A 147 9.03 0.01 -4.95
CA PHE A 147 9.67 -1.30 -4.70
C PHE A 147 11.17 -1.15 -4.43
N ARG A 148 11.86 -0.32 -5.22
CA ARG A 148 13.30 -0.07 -5.09
C ARG A 148 13.68 0.51 -3.72
N HIS A 149 12.82 1.32 -3.13
CA HIS A 149 13.03 1.89 -1.79
C HIS A 149 12.69 0.93 -0.66
N LYS A 150 11.73 0.02 -0.86
CA LYS A 150 11.24 -0.88 0.21
C LYS A 150 11.94 -2.24 0.20
N MET A 151 12.77 -2.53 -0.79
CA MET A 151 13.41 -3.84 -0.96
C MET A 151 14.90 -3.72 -1.24
N SER A 152 15.63 -4.78 -0.94
CA SER A 152 16.99 -4.96 -1.46
C SER A 152 16.96 -5.05 -2.99
N LEU A 153 18.04 -4.67 -3.67
CA LEU A 153 18.11 -4.75 -5.13
C LEU A 153 17.83 -6.18 -5.69
N PRO A 154 18.36 -7.27 -5.08
CA PRO A 154 17.99 -8.63 -5.49
C PRO A 154 16.49 -8.94 -5.34
N ASP A 155 15.87 -8.48 -4.26
CA ASP A 155 14.45 -8.76 -4.00
C ASP A 155 13.53 -7.90 -4.85
N PHE A 156 13.94 -6.66 -5.16
CA PHE A 156 13.32 -5.84 -6.19
C PHE A 156 13.31 -6.58 -7.54
N HIS A 157 14.44 -7.10 -7.99
CA HIS A 157 14.52 -7.86 -9.24
C HIS A 157 13.61 -9.09 -9.22
N ARG A 158 13.64 -9.88 -8.15
CA ARG A 158 12.75 -11.05 -8.01
C ARG A 158 11.27 -10.67 -8.01
N THR A 159 10.93 -9.56 -7.40
CA THR A 159 9.55 -9.09 -7.30
C THR A 159 9.05 -8.58 -8.65
N VAL A 160 9.75 -7.62 -9.24
CA VAL A 160 9.28 -6.89 -10.43
C VAL A 160 9.47 -7.67 -11.72
N LEU A 161 10.61 -8.35 -11.89
CA LEU A 161 10.96 -8.99 -13.17
C LEU A 161 10.63 -10.48 -13.20
N LEU A 162 10.57 -11.13 -12.03
CA LEU A 162 10.29 -12.57 -11.94
C LEU A 162 8.94 -12.90 -11.30
N ALA A 163 8.10 -11.89 -11.03
CA ALA A 163 6.78 -12.02 -10.40
C ALA A 163 6.80 -12.94 -9.17
N LYS A 164 7.85 -12.83 -8.33
CA LYS A 164 7.99 -13.71 -7.17
C LYS A 164 6.78 -13.56 -6.25
N ARG A 165 6.14 -14.69 -5.95
CA ARG A 165 5.16 -14.83 -4.87
C ARG A 165 5.89 -15.00 -3.55
N TRP A 166 5.79 -14.00 -2.70
CA TRP A 166 6.41 -14.02 -1.38
C TRP A 166 5.47 -14.62 -0.36
N THR A 167 5.90 -15.70 0.30
CA THR A 167 5.27 -16.18 1.53
C THR A 167 5.66 -15.29 2.71
N ALA A 168 4.90 -15.35 3.80
CA ALA A 168 5.23 -14.56 5.00
C ALA A 168 6.63 -14.86 5.57
N PRO A 169 7.10 -16.13 5.69
CA PRO A 169 8.46 -16.40 6.16
C PRO A 169 9.56 -15.82 5.25
N GLU A 170 9.37 -15.88 3.93
CA GLU A 170 10.32 -15.30 2.97
C GLU A 170 10.33 -13.77 3.03
N ALA A 171 9.16 -13.15 3.15
CA ALA A 171 9.03 -11.69 3.25
C ALA A 171 9.62 -11.14 4.56
N VAL A 172 9.47 -11.89 5.66
CA VAL A 172 10.15 -11.60 6.94
C VAL A 172 11.66 -11.73 6.78
N HIS A 173 12.13 -12.81 6.15
CA HIS A 173 13.56 -12.99 5.90
C HIS A 173 14.16 -11.88 5.01
N ALA A 174 13.42 -11.43 4.00
CA ALA A 174 13.81 -10.32 3.12
C ALA A 174 13.70 -8.95 3.80
N GLY A 175 13.06 -8.85 4.97
CA GLY A 175 13.02 -7.66 5.81
C GLY A 175 11.95 -6.63 5.44
N PHE A 176 11.02 -6.94 4.54
CA PHE A 176 9.90 -6.04 4.20
C PHE A 176 8.56 -6.46 4.82
N VAL A 177 8.54 -7.51 5.65
CA VAL A 177 7.42 -7.83 6.57
C VAL A 177 8.00 -7.99 7.97
N ASP A 178 7.36 -7.40 8.98
CA ASP A 178 7.89 -7.34 10.34
C ASP A 178 7.67 -8.62 11.13
N ALA A 179 6.53 -9.30 10.91
CA ALA A 179 6.23 -10.57 11.55
C ALA A 179 5.28 -11.43 10.73
N ALA A 180 5.46 -12.75 10.87
CA ALA A 180 4.55 -13.79 10.41
C ALA A 180 3.88 -14.43 11.63
N VAL A 181 2.55 -14.36 11.71
CA VAL A 181 1.76 -14.83 12.86
C VAL A 181 0.56 -15.69 12.41
N PRO A 182 -0.08 -16.49 13.28
CA PRO A 182 -1.36 -17.13 12.96
C PRO A 182 -2.41 -16.13 12.47
N VAL A 183 -3.32 -16.55 11.58
CA VAL A 183 -4.27 -15.64 10.91
C VAL A 183 -5.16 -14.88 11.91
N GLU A 184 -5.57 -15.54 12.97
CA GLU A 184 -6.35 -15.02 14.09
C GLU A 184 -5.58 -13.97 14.92
N GLU A 185 -4.25 -13.97 14.85
CA GLU A 185 -3.39 -13.03 15.56
C GLU A 185 -2.97 -11.84 14.70
N VAL A 186 -3.19 -11.86 13.37
CA VAL A 186 -2.70 -10.80 12.47
C VAL A 186 -3.23 -9.42 12.86
N LEU A 187 -4.56 -9.28 13.01
CA LEU A 187 -5.15 -7.99 13.37
C LEU A 187 -4.79 -7.58 14.82
N PRO A 188 -4.92 -8.46 15.84
CA PRO A 188 -4.46 -8.15 17.20
C PRO A 188 -2.99 -7.70 17.26
N ALA A 189 -2.08 -8.43 16.61
CA ALA A 189 -0.66 -8.11 16.59
C ALA A 189 -0.37 -6.80 15.87
N ALA A 190 -1.08 -6.49 14.78
CA ALA A 190 -0.98 -5.21 14.08
C ALA A 190 -1.45 -4.04 14.95
N ILE A 191 -2.58 -4.19 15.66
CA ILE A 191 -3.10 -3.19 16.61
C ILE A 191 -2.10 -2.97 17.75
N ASP A 192 -1.56 -4.04 18.34
CA ASP A 192 -0.57 -3.92 19.40
C ASP A 192 0.74 -3.29 18.91
N HIS A 193 1.15 -3.57 17.68
CA HIS A 193 2.29 -2.92 17.06
C HIS A 193 2.03 -1.42 16.83
N ALA A 194 0.87 -1.06 16.28
CA ALA A 194 0.47 0.32 16.07
C ALA A 194 0.40 1.11 17.39
N ARG A 195 -0.16 0.51 18.44
CA ARG A 195 -0.25 1.09 19.79
C ARG A 195 1.13 1.41 20.37
N ARG A 196 2.13 0.54 20.17
CA ARG A 196 3.52 0.82 20.59
C ARG A 196 4.14 1.98 19.83
N LEU A 197 3.72 2.22 18.60
CA LEU A 197 4.23 3.32 17.75
C LEU A 197 3.46 4.63 17.95
N ALA A 198 2.20 4.60 18.38
CA ALA A 198 1.32 5.77 18.56
C ALA A 198 1.99 6.98 19.26
N PRO A 199 2.85 6.80 20.29
CA PRO A 199 3.56 7.92 20.91
C PRO A 199 4.43 8.76 19.96
N LEU A 200 4.87 8.21 18.81
CA LEU A 200 5.60 8.97 17.78
C LEU A 200 4.74 10.09 17.17
N ALA A 201 3.41 9.92 17.13
CA ALA A 201 2.48 10.94 16.63
C ALA A 201 2.43 12.20 17.51
N ARG A 202 2.96 12.17 18.74
CA ARG A 202 3.22 13.39 19.53
C ARG A 202 4.04 14.41 18.74
N ASN A 203 4.95 13.92 17.90
CA ASN A 203 5.80 14.73 17.03
C ASN A 203 5.40 14.61 15.56
N ARG A 204 4.10 14.50 15.24
CA ARG A 204 3.61 14.22 13.87
C ARG A 204 4.16 15.12 12.77
N ALA A 205 4.40 16.41 13.06
CA ALA A 205 5.03 17.33 12.11
C ALA A 205 6.48 16.90 11.78
N VAL A 206 7.25 16.51 12.80
CA VAL A 206 8.62 15.98 12.62
C VAL A 206 8.58 14.62 11.95
N PHE A 207 7.66 13.75 12.34
CA PHE A 207 7.50 12.41 11.75
C PHE A 207 7.19 12.49 10.25
N SER A 208 6.21 13.32 9.86
CA SER A 208 5.89 13.60 8.46
C SER A 208 7.08 14.21 7.73
N TRP A 209 7.72 15.25 8.31
CA TRP A 209 8.90 15.86 7.71
C TRP A 209 10.03 14.85 7.48
N MET A 210 10.31 13.96 8.44
CA MET A 210 11.31 12.91 8.30
C MET A 210 10.93 11.92 7.21
N LYS A 211 9.66 11.51 7.12
CA LYS A 211 9.18 10.67 6.01
C LYS A 211 9.33 11.36 4.66
N GLU A 212 9.06 12.66 4.55
CA GLU A 212 9.34 13.42 3.32
C GLU A 212 10.84 13.47 3.00
N HIS A 213 11.71 13.50 3.99
CA HIS A 213 13.17 13.44 3.74
C HIS A 213 13.65 12.03 3.41
N VAL A 214 12.87 11.00 3.74
CA VAL A 214 13.15 9.59 3.40
C VAL A 214 12.47 9.17 2.09
N TYR A 215 11.36 9.79 1.69
CA TYR A 215 10.57 9.31 0.56
C TYR A 215 10.18 10.40 -0.45
N GLY A 216 10.38 11.68 -0.12
CA GLY A 216 10.04 12.82 -0.96
C GLY A 216 11.18 13.23 -1.91
N GLU A 217 11.04 14.41 -2.51
CA GLU A 217 11.84 14.88 -3.64
C GLU A 217 13.36 14.87 -3.38
N GLU A 218 13.78 15.31 -2.19
CA GLU A 218 15.19 15.53 -1.89
C GLU A 218 15.90 14.38 -1.14
N ASN A 219 15.32 13.18 -1.08
CA ASN A 219 15.87 12.04 -0.32
C ASN A 219 17.39 11.80 -0.56
N ALA A 220 18.09 11.42 0.53
CA ALA A 220 19.55 11.24 0.52
C ALA A 220 20.04 9.78 0.36
N ILE A 221 19.20 8.76 0.51
CA ILE A 221 19.63 7.34 0.60
C ILE A 221 19.67 6.67 -0.81
N ASN A 222 20.18 7.40 -1.81
CA ASN A 222 20.61 6.96 -3.17
C ASN A 222 19.76 7.38 -4.41
N ARG A 223 19.14 8.57 -4.43
CA ARG A 223 18.60 9.37 -5.57
C ARG A 223 18.48 8.73 -6.99
N VAL A 224 17.42 9.00 -7.75
CA VAL A 224 17.21 10.36 -8.28
C VAL A 224 16.01 11.11 -7.72
N GLU A 225 14.85 10.51 -7.52
CA GLU A 225 13.67 11.24 -7.05
C GLU A 225 12.89 10.30 -6.11
N GLY A 226 12.53 10.73 -4.90
CA GLY A 226 11.97 9.85 -3.88
C GLY A 226 10.56 9.35 -4.23
N PRO A 227 10.19 8.13 -3.81
CA PRO A 227 9.00 7.42 -4.28
C PRO A 227 7.69 8.20 -4.05
N ALA A 228 7.55 8.88 -2.91
CA ALA A 228 6.36 9.70 -2.65
C ALA A 228 6.28 10.93 -3.58
N HIS A 229 7.42 11.50 -3.99
CA HIS A 229 7.43 12.57 -5.00
C HIS A 229 7.00 12.05 -6.37
N LEU A 230 7.56 10.93 -6.84
CA LEU A 230 7.18 10.35 -8.14
C LEU A 230 5.69 10.01 -8.17
N LEU A 231 5.21 9.38 -7.10
CA LEU A 231 3.82 8.98 -6.96
C LEU A 231 2.85 10.19 -6.95
N ARG A 232 3.28 11.38 -6.50
CA ARG A 232 2.49 12.61 -6.59
C ARG A 232 2.56 13.30 -7.96
N ASN A 233 3.62 13.05 -8.72
CA ASN A 233 3.87 13.68 -10.01
C ASN A 233 3.98 12.65 -11.15
N PRO A 234 3.09 11.65 -11.23
CA PRO A 234 3.29 10.52 -12.12
C PRO A 234 3.19 10.89 -13.61
N ASP A 235 2.51 11.99 -13.92
CA ASP A 235 2.37 12.60 -15.24
C ASP A 235 3.69 13.15 -15.80
N ARG A 236 4.74 13.29 -14.97
CA ARG A 236 6.07 13.72 -15.40
C ARG A 236 6.93 12.60 -15.96
N TYR A 237 6.50 11.34 -15.85
CA TYR A 237 7.29 10.17 -16.22
C TYR A 237 6.71 9.44 -17.43
N PRO A 238 7.54 8.72 -18.21
CA PRO A 238 7.06 7.99 -19.38
C PRO A 238 5.98 6.96 -19.02
N GLU A 239 4.89 6.94 -19.77
CA GLU A 239 3.92 5.86 -19.68
C GLU A 239 4.51 4.55 -20.24
N GLY A 240 4.23 3.44 -19.57
CA GLY A 240 4.53 2.11 -20.09
C GLY A 240 3.66 1.76 -21.31
N PRO A 241 3.98 0.69 -22.05
CA PRO A 241 3.10 0.20 -23.10
C PRO A 241 1.69 -0.08 -22.55
N GLY A 242 0.66 0.26 -23.33
CA GLY A 242 -0.73 0.15 -22.92
C GLY A 242 -1.14 -1.30 -22.63
N PHE A 243 -1.91 -1.51 -21.57
CA PHE A 243 -2.43 -2.83 -21.24
C PHE A 243 -3.32 -3.37 -22.37
N GLY A 244 -2.97 -4.54 -22.92
CA GLY A 244 -3.67 -5.14 -24.06
C GLY A 244 -3.27 -4.62 -25.45
N SER A 245 -2.21 -3.80 -25.57
CA SER A 245 -1.63 -3.46 -26.88
C SER A 245 -0.71 -4.59 -27.37
N HIS A 246 -1.29 -5.56 -28.07
CA HIS A 246 -0.56 -6.58 -28.84
C HIS A 246 -1.02 -6.55 -30.31
#